data_AF-A0A9E2BKI7-F1
#
_entry.id   AF-A0A9E2BKI7-F1
#
_cell.length_a   1.000
_cell.length_b   1.000
_cell.length_c   1.000
_cell.angle_alpha   90.00
_cell.angle_beta   90.00
_cell.angle_gamma   90.00
#
_symmetry.space_group_name_H-M   'P 1'
#
loop_
_entity.id
_entity.type
_entity.pdbx_description
1 polymer ?
#
loop_
_entity_poly.entity_id
_entity_poly.type
_entity_poly.pdbx_seq_one_letter_code
_entity_poly.pdbx_strand_id
1 'polypeptide(L)' 'MLIEGANEKNTDKLTGRTRTNKIVNIPLKNDIKPSDIITLKIINTRRHSLEGDIL' A
#
# COMPACT_ATOMS: atom_id res chain seq x y z
N MET A 1 0.59 0.08 -7.82
CA MET A 1 0.87 1.00 -6.72
C MET A 1 2.38 1.11 -6.60
N LEU A 2 2.88 2.32 -6.43
CA LEU A 2 4.28 2.57 -6.07
C LEU A 2 4.41 2.46 -4.55
N ILE A 3 5.32 1.62 -4.06
CA ILE A 3 5.60 1.47 -2.63
C ILE A 3 6.49 2.62 -2.15
N GLU A 4 6.03 3.36 -1.14
CA GLU A 4 6.79 4.44 -0.53
C GLU A 4 7.58 3.93 0.68
N GLY A 5 7.05 2.94 1.42
CA GLY A 5 7.73 2.31 2.55
C GLY A 5 6.78 1.76 3.60
N ALA A 6 7.29 1.51 4.80
CA ALA A 6 6.47 1.12 5.94
C ALA A 6 5.57 2.27 6.41
N ASN A 7 4.39 1.96 6.92
CA ASN A 7 3.50 2.95 7.51
C ASN A 7 4.03 3.39 8.88
N GLU A 8 4.20 4.71 9.07
CA GLU A 8 4.75 5.30 10.29
C GLU A 8 4.01 4.90 11.58
N LYS A 9 2.69 4.69 11.49
CA LYS A 9 1.85 4.37 12.66
C LYS A 9 1.68 2.87 12.88
N ASN A 10 1.96 2.05 11.87
CA ASN A 10 1.81 0.62 11.94
C ASN A 10 2.87 -0.05 11.05
N THR A 11 3.94 -0.52 11.68
CA THR A 11 5.07 -1.16 11.01
C THR A 11 4.69 -2.45 10.29
N ASP A 12 3.54 -3.05 10.61
CA ASP A 12 3.03 -4.26 9.96
C ASP A 12 2.30 -3.96 8.63
N LYS A 13 2.29 -2.69 8.20
CA LYS A 13 1.69 -2.27 6.94
C LYS A 13 2.69 -1.51 6.09
N LEU A 14 2.60 -1.71 4.78
CA LEU A 14 3.25 -0.88 3.77
C LEU A 14 2.27 0.18 3.26
N THR A 15 2.83 1.35 2.98
CA THR A 15 2.16 2.49 2.39
C THR A 15 2.72 2.78 1.01
N GLY A 16 1.87 3.34 0.17
CA GLY A 16 2.25 3.84 -1.13
C GLY A 16 1.06 4.38 -1.90
N ARG A 17 1.28 4.68 -3.18
CA ARG A 17 0.33 5.45 -3.99
C ARG A 17 -0.08 4.74 -5.27
N THR A 18 -1.35 4.88 -5.62
CA THR A 18 -1.86 4.47 -6.93
C THR A 18 -1.45 5.47 -8.01
N ARG A 19 -1.68 5.12 -9.28
CA ARG A 19 -1.57 6.06 -10.41
C ARG A 19 -2.47 7.30 -10.27
N THR A 20 -3.59 7.17 -9.56
CA THR A 20 -4.50 8.29 -9.24
C THR A 20 -4.10 9.05 -7.99
N ASN A 21 -2.87 8.85 -7.50
CA ASN A 21 -2.30 9.50 -6.32
C ASN A 21 -3.08 9.24 -5.01
N LYS A 22 -3.85 8.15 -4.95
CA LYS A 22 -4.53 7.72 -3.71
C LYS A 22 -3.58 6.91 -2.85
N ILE A 23 -3.57 7.18 -1.55
CA ILE A 23 -2.81 6.44 -0.54
C ILE A 23 -3.49 5.08 -0.34
N VAL A 24 -2.70 4.01 -0.40
CA VAL A 24 -3.13 2.64 -0.14
C VAL A 24 -2.28 2.05 0.97
N ASN A 25 -2.91 1.36 1.91
CA ASN A 25 -2.23 0.56 2.92
C ASN A 25 -2.42 -0.92 2.60
N ILE A 26 -1.33 -1.68 2.65
CA ILE A 26 -1.32 -3.13 2.44
C ILE A 26 -0.55 -3.81 3.58
N PRO A 27 -0.76 -5.10 3.86
CA PRO A 27 0.05 -5.84 4.82
C PRO A 27 1.53 -5.87 4.40
N LEU A 28 2.44 -5.82 5.38
CA LEU A 28 3.86 -6.01 5.14
C LEU A 28 4.11 -7.45 4.61
N LYS A 29 4.81 -7.57 3.48
CA LYS A 29 5.38 -8.83 2.99
C LYS A 29 6.88 -8.63 2.77
N ASN A 30 7.68 -9.62 3.17
CA ASN A 30 9.16 -9.51 3.20
C ASN A 30 9.79 -9.24 1.82
N ASP A 31 9.10 -9.60 0.74
CA ASP A 31 9.64 -9.49 -0.63
C ASP A 31 9.37 -8.12 -1.29
N ILE A 32 8.70 -7.20 -0.60
CA ILE A 32 8.32 -5.90 -1.15
C ILE A 32 9.21 -4.80 -0.58
N LYS A 33 9.81 -4.02 -1.48
CA LYS A 33 10.72 -2.93 -1.14
C LYS A 33 10.17 -1.57 -1.57
N PRO A 34 10.62 -0.47 -0.94
CA PRO A 34 10.36 0.87 -1.44
C PRO A 34 10.79 1.01 -2.89
N SER A 35 10.03 1.78 -3.67
CA SER A 35 10.15 1.97 -5.12
C SER A 35 9.60 0.83 -6.01
N ASP A 36 9.13 -0.28 -5.43
CA ASP A 36 8.48 -1.32 -6.22
C ASP A 36 7.13 -0.85 -6.78
N ILE A 37 6.82 -1.29 -7.99
CA ILE A 37 5.50 -1.09 -8.60
C ILE A 37 4.77 -2.44 -8.60
N ILE A 38 3.75 -2.55 -7.77
CA ILE A 38 2.98 -3.80 -7.61
C ILE A 38 1.53 -3.65 -8.09
N THR A 39 0.93 -4.77 -8.49
CA THR A 39 -0.52 -4.86 -8.73
C THR A 39 -1.19 -5.33 -7.44
N LEU A 40 -2.32 -4.72 -7.11
CA LEU A 40 -3.06 -5.03 -5.90
C LEU A 40 -4.55 -4.93 -6.14
N LYS A 41 -5.31 -5.61 -5.29
CA LYS A 41 -6.76 -5.53 -5.24
C LYS A 41 -7.17 -4.63 -4.08
N ILE A 42 -8.02 -3.64 -4.35
CA ILE A 42 -8.63 -2.83 -3.30
C ILE A 42 -9.72 -3.66 -2.62
N ILE A 43 -9.61 -3.80 -1.29
CA ILE A 43 -10.55 -4.56 -0.46
C ILE A 43 -11.51 -3.61 0.25
N ASN A 44 -11.02 -2.44 0.69
CA ASN A 44 -11.84 -1.48 1.42
C ASN A 44 -11.47 -0.04 1.07
N THR A 45 -12.48 0.84 1.10
CA THR A 45 -12.33 2.28 0.86
C THR A 45 -12.58 3.01 2.17
N ARG A 46 -11.57 3.69 2.72
CA ARG A 46 -11.70 4.57 3.90
C ARG A 46 -11.86 6.02 3.46
N ARG A 47 -12.23 6.90 4.39
CA ARG A 47 -12.49 8.34 4.14
C ARG A 47 -11.34 9.07 3.42
N HIS A 48 -10.09 8.71 3.71
CA HIS A 48 -8.89 9.39 3.17
C HIS A 48 -7.86 8.45 2.54
N SER A 49 -8.09 7.14 2.56
CA SER A 49 -7.15 6.13 2.10
C SER A 49 -7.88 4.88 1.62
N LEU A 50 -7.16 4.02 0.93
CA LEU A 50 -7.64 2.71 0.52
C LEU A 50 -6.90 1.63 1.32
N GLU A 51 -7.54 0.48 1.46
CA GLU A 51 -6.90 -0.75 1.93
C GLU A 51 -6.99 -1.79 0.81
N GLY A 52 -5.88 -2.50 0.62
CA GLY A 52 -5.80 -3.53 -0.40
C GLY A 52 -4.87 -4.66 0.01
N ASP A 53 -4.81 -5.65 -0.87
CA ASP A 53 -3.90 -6.78 -0.76
C ASP A 53 -3.25 -7.05 -2.12
N ILE A 54 -2.04 -7.60 -2.08
CA ILE A 54 -1.25 -7.92 -3.26
C ILE A 54 -1.89 -9.10 -3.99
N LEU A 55 -1.93 -9.04 -5.32
CA LEU A 55 -2.35 -10.17 -6.16
C LEU A 55 -1.23 -11.21 -6.30
#